data_AF-A0A359DE62-F1
#
_entry.id   AF-A0A359DE62-F1
#
_cell.length_a   1.000
_cell.length_b   1.000
_cell.length_c   1.000
_cell.angle_alpha   90.00
_cell.angle_beta   90.00
_cell.angle_gamma   90.00
#
_symmetry.space_group_name_H-M   'P 1'
#
loop_
_entity.id
_entity.type
_entity.pdbx_description
1 polymer ?
#
loop_
_entity_poly.entity_id
_entity_poly.type
_entity_poly.pdbx_seq_one_letter_code
_entity_poly.pdbx_strand_id
1 'polypeptide(L)'
;WTELDIWQYIYLEQIPIVPLYFAEEREVIEMNGALIMIDDERILEHLTPEQKASIHKKMVRFRTLGCYPLTGAVESTASTLPEIIQEMLLAKTSERQGRVIDHDSSGSMEEKKRQGYF
;
A
#
# COMPACT_ATOMS: atom_id res chain seq x y z
N TRP A 1 21.27 2.16 8.00
CA TRP A 1 20.02 1.42 7.77
C TRP A 1 19.13 2.24 6.86
N THR A 2 19.39 2.11 5.56
CA THR A 2 18.46 2.41 4.48
C THR A 2 17.40 1.31 4.39
N GLU A 3 16.34 1.50 3.61
CA GLU A 3 15.36 0.44 3.32
C GLU A 3 16.03 -0.81 2.74
N LEU A 4 17.03 -0.63 1.87
CA LEU A 4 17.82 -1.72 1.31
C LEU A 4 18.57 -2.49 2.40
N ASP A 5 19.17 -1.79 3.37
CA ASP A 5 19.89 -2.43 4.48
C ASP A 5 18.94 -3.33 5.30
N ILE A 6 17.69 -2.88 5.51
CA ILE A 6 16.67 -3.64 6.24
C ILE A 6 16.29 -4.91 5.48
N TRP A 7 15.99 -4.81 4.19
CA TRP A 7 15.62 -5.97 3.37
C TRP A 7 16.75 -6.98 3.23
N GLN A 8 17.99 -6.51 3.05
CA GLN A 8 19.17 -7.38 3.03
C GLN A 8 19.36 -8.12 4.35
N TYR A 9 19.14 -7.45 5.48
CA TYR A 9 19.24 -8.08 6.79
C TYR A 9 18.16 -9.14 7.02
N ILE A 10 16.90 -8.85 6.67
CA ILE A 10 15.80 -9.83 6.71
C ILE A 10 16.17 -11.08 5.90
N TYR A 11 16.79 -10.90 4.74
CA TYR A 11 17.22 -12.00 3.88
C TYR A 11 18.36 -12.82 4.50
N LEU A 12 19.40 -12.17 5.01
CA LEU A 12 20.56 -12.84 5.61
C LEU A 12 20.20 -13.62 6.89
N GLU A 13 19.33 -13.03 7.72
CA GLU A 13 18.90 -13.61 9.00
C GLU A 13 17.66 -14.51 8.87
N GLN A 14 17.12 -14.66 7.66
CA GLN A 14 15.93 -15.48 7.37
C GLN A 14 14.72 -15.11 8.25
N ILE A 15 14.53 -13.81 8.48
CA ILE A 15 13.46 -13.31 9.34
C ILE A 15 12.12 -13.47 8.60
N PRO A 16 11.11 -14.13 9.20
CA PRO A 16 9.79 -14.22 8.59
C PRO A 16 9.12 -12.85 8.53
N ILE A 17 8.47 -12.55 7.41
CA ILE A 17 7.74 -11.29 7.20
C ILE A 17 6.29 -11.55 6.80
N VAL A 18 5.46 -10.52 6.98
CA VAL A 18 4.02 -10.57 6.66
C VAL A 18 3.83 -10.75 5.14
N PRO A 19 2.91 -11.62 4.69
CA PRO A 19 2.69 -11.88 3.26
C PRO A 19 2.33 -10.66 2.41
N LEU A 20 1.74 -9.62 3.02
CA LEU A 20 1.40 -8.37 2.34
C LEU A 20 2.63 -7.62 1.77
N TYR A 21 3.83 -7.91 2.24
CA TYR A 21 5.04 -7.34 1.65
C TYR A 21 5.40 -7.94 0.28
N PHE A 22 4.88 -9.12 -0.05
CA PHE A 22 5.07 -9.78 -1.34
C PHE A 22 3.95 -9.42 -2.31
N ALA A 23 4.30 -9.33 -3.60
CA ALA A 23 3.34 -9.11 -4.66
C ALA A 23 2.41 -10.31 -4.83
N GLU A 24 1.12 -10.04 -4.91
CA GLU A 24 0.07 -11.02 -5.16
C GLU A 24 -1.06 -10.36 -5.94
N GLU A 25 -1.85 -11.16 -6.65
CA GLU A 25 -3.06 -10.67 -7.31
C GLU A 25 -4.14 -10.41 -6.26
N ARG A 26 -4.48 -9.14 -6.07
CA ARG A 26 -5.45 -8.69 -5.06
C ARG A 26 -6.54 -7.85 -5.71
N GLU A 27 -7.75 -7.94 -5.16
CA GLU A 27 -8.83 -7.04 -5.52
C GLU A 27 -8.52 -5.65 -4.97
N VAL A 28 -8.51 -4.66 -5.85
CA VAL A 28 -8.19 -3.28 -5.51
C VAL A 28 -9.19 -2.32 -6.15
N ILE A 29 -9.31 -1.17 -5.53
CA ILE A 29 -9.98 0.00 -6.09
C ILE A 29 -9.00 1.18 -6.07
N GLU A 30 -9.03 2.01 -7.11
CA GLU A 30 -8.28 3.27 -7.13
C GLU A 30 -9.12 4.38 -6.47
N MET A 31 -8.60 4.95 -5.39
CA MET A 31 -9.23 6.05 -4.66
C MET A 31 -8.19 7.12 -4.36
N ASN A 32 -8.44 8.35 -4.81
CA ASN A 32 -7.54 9.49 -4.60
C ASN A 32 -6.08 9.21 -5.02
N GLY A 33 -5.88 8.47 -6.12
CA GLY A 33 -4.56 8.10 -6.65
C GLY A 33 -3.83 6.99 -5.88
N ALA A 34 -4.49 6.35 -4.91
CA ALA A 34 -3.97 5.19 -4.20
C ALA A 34 -4.76 3.93 -4.54
N LEU A 35 -4.06 2.80 -4.62
CA LEU A 35 -4.68 1.48 -4.75
C LEU A 35 -5.04 0.98 -3.35
N ILE A 36 -6.34 0.88 -3.08
CA ILE A 36 -6.86 0.35 -1.82
C ILE A 36 -7.26 -1.09 -2.03
N MET A 37 -6.72 -1.99 -1.21
CA MET A 37 -7.08 -3.42 -1.24
C MET A 37 -8.48 -3.63 -0.67
N ILE A 38 -9.25 -4.52 -1.31
CA ILE A 38 -10.55 -4.97 -0.86
C ILE A 38 -10.38 -6.34 -0.23
N ASP A 39 -10.05 -6.38 1.06
CA ASP A 39 -9.91 -7.60 1.87
C ASP A 39 -10.91 -7.68 3.03
N ASP A 40 -11.74 -6.65 3.19
CA ASP A 40 -12.75 -6.54 4.23
C ASP A 40 -14.07 -6.01 3.67
N GLU A 41 -15.15 -6.76 3.84
CA GLU A 41 -16.48 -6.42 3.29
C GLU A 41 -17.06 -5.11 3.85
N ARG A 42 -16.62 -4.66 5.04
CA ARG A 42 -17.10 -3.41 5.66
C ARG A 42 -16.86 -2.19 4.79
N ILE A 43 -15.80 -2.20 3.97
CA ILE A 43 -15.55 -1.08 3.04
C ILE A 43 -16.64 -0.97 1.99
N LEU A 44 -17.27 -2.08 1.59
CA LEU A 44 -18.28 -2.12 0.54
C LEU A 44 -19.52 -1.29 0.92
N GLU A 45 -19.82 -1.13 2.20
CA GLU A 45 -20.93 -0.28 2.66
C GLU A 45 -20.66 1.21 2.42
N HIS A 46 -19.39 1.59 2.28
CA HIS A 46 -18.94 2.97 2.10
C HIS A 46 -18.59 3.33 0.65
N LEU A 47 -18.72 2.38 -0.29
CA LEU A 47 -18.47 2.60 -1.71
C LEU A 47 -19.76 2.91 -2.48
N THR A 48 -19.67 3.84 -3.44
CA THR A 48 -20.76 4.07 -4.41
C THR A 48 -20.92 2.87 -5.35
N PRO A 49 -22.07 2.71 -6.03
CA PRO A 49 -22.25 1.66 -7.04
C PRO A 49 -21.17 1.66 -8.12
N GLU A 50 -20.74 2.84 -8.57
CA GLU A 50 -19.69 3.01 -9.58
C GLU A 50 -18.32 2.56 -9.06
N GLN A 51 -18.02 2.87 -7.80
CA GLN A 51 -16.80 2.41 -7.11
C GLN A 51 -16.77 0.89 -6.94
N LYS A 52 -17.90 0.28 -6.58
CA LYS A 52 -18.01 -1.19 -6.53
C LYS A 52 -17.76 -1.81 -7.89
N ALA A 53 -18.30 -1.21 -8.95
CA ALA A 53 -18.11 -1.68 -10.32
C ALA A 53 -16.67 -1.48 -10.84
N SER A 54 -15.85 -0.64 -10.21
CA SER A 54 -14.45 -0.41 -10.59
C SER A 54 -13.44 -1.28 -9.85
N ILE A 55 -13.90 -2.16 -8.93
CA ILE A 55 -13.04 -3.15 -8.28
C ILE A 55 -12.47 -4.09 -9.34
N HIS A 56 -11.15 -4.25 -9.34
CA HIS A 56 -10.45 -5.12 -10.28
C HIS A 56 -9.23 -5.75 -9.63
N LYS A 57 -8.75 -6.83 -10.23
CA LYS A 57 -7.56 -7.54 -9.77
C LYS A 57 -6.29 -6.86 -10.27
N LYS A 58 -5.29 -6.73 -9.39
CA LYS A 58 -3.99 -6.17 -9.73
C LYS A 58 -2.87 -6.85 -8.94
N MET A 59 -1.72 -7.02 -9.58
CA MET A 59 -0.50 -7.49 -8.91
C MET A 59 0.08 -6.36 -8.06
N VAL A 60 -0.08 -6.46 -6.75
CA VAL A 60 0.30 -5.39 -5.81
C VAL A 60 0.97 -5.95 -4.57
N ARG A 61 1.80 -5.12 -3.93
CA ARG A 61 2.37 -5.37 -2.60
C ARG A 61 2.30 -4.11 -1.73
N PHE A 62 2.61 -4.24 -0.45
CA PHE A 62 2.66 -3.11 0.48
C PHE A 62 4.10 -2.82 0.89
N ARG A 63 4.54 -1.57 0.73
CA ARG A 63 5.86 -1.12 1.22
C ARG A 63 5.85 -0.68 2.67
N THR A 64 4.69 -0.25 3.16
CA THR A 64 4.43 0.06 4.56
C THR A 64 3.10 -0.55 4.95
N LEU A 65 2.93 -0.95 6.21
CA LEU A 65 1.68 -1.47 6.74
C LEU A 65 1.21 -0.54 7.86
N GLY A 66 -0.01 -0.01 7.70
CA GLY A 66 -0.67 0.83 8.68
C GLY A 66 -2.07 0.30 9.00
N CYS A 67 -2.99 1.22 9.27
CA CYS A 67 -4.39 0.86 9.46
C CYS A 67 -5.08 0.65 8.11
N TYR A 68 -6.02 -0.30 8.07
CA TYR A 68 -6.98 -0.42 6.99
C TYR A 68 -8.04 0.69 7.10
N PRO A 69 -8.52 1.29 6.00
CA PRO A 69 -8.11 1.15 4.60
C PRO A 69 -7.07 2.20 4.15
N LEU A 70 -6.28 2.76 5.07
CA LEU A 70 -5.42 3.93 4.82
C LEU A 70 -4.02 3.58 4.30
N THR A 71 -3.79 2.32 3.96
CA THR A 71 -2.50 1.86 3.44
C THR A 71 -2.64 1.62 1.93
N GLY A 72 -1.97 2.45 1.12
CA GLY A 72 -1.95 2.28 -0.32
C GLY A 72 -1.04 1.14 -0.75
N ALA A 73 -1.58 0.22 -1.54
CA ALA A 73 -0.79 -0.80 -2.23
C ALA A 73 -0.01 -0.17 -3.40
N VAL A 74 1.11 -0.78 -3.75
CA VAL A 74 1.90 -0.41 -4.93
C VAL A 74 1.89 -1.55 -5.92
N GLU A 75 1.78 -1.23 -7.20
CA GLU A 75 1.97 -2.22 -8.27
C GLU A 75 3.37 -2.80 -8.19
N SER A 76 3.46 -4.13 -8.25
CA SER A 76 4.72 -4.84 -8.16
C SER A 76 4.54 -6.26 -8.63
N THR A 77 5.61 -6.85 -9.16
CA THR A 77 5.71 -8.28 -9.46
C THR A 77 6.62 -9.02 -8.48
N ALA A 78 7.14 -8.34 -7.44
CA ALA A 78 8.09 -8.91 -6.49
C ALA A 78 7.40 -9.84 -5.47
N SER A 79 7.28 -11.10 -5.84
CA SER A 79 6.63 -12.18 -5.08
C SER A 79 7.56 -12.87 -4.06
N THR A 80 8.86 -12.60 -4.13
CA THR A 80 9.86 -13.15 -3.21
C THR A 80 10.75 -12.07 -2.61
N LEU A 81 11.43 -12.40 -1.51
CA LEU A 81 12.34 -11.46 -0.84
C LEU A 81 13.53 -11.01 -1.73
N PRO A 82 14.19 -11.90 -2.51
CA PRO A 82 15.18 -11.47 -3.50
C PRO A 82 14.62 -10.52 -4.56
N GLU A 83 13.39 -10.76 -5.04
CA GLU A 83 12.74 -9.88 -6.02
C GLU A 83 12.42 -8.51 -5.41
N ILE A 84 12.01 -8.43 -4.14
CA ILE A 84 11.81 -7.16 -3.43
C ILE A 84 13.14 -6.39 -3.38
N ILE A 85 14.24 -7.05 -3.01
CA ILE A 85 15.57 -6.41 -2.95
C ILE A 85 15.98 -5.90 -4.34
N GLN A 86 15.77 -6.69 -5.40
CA GLN A 86 16.04 -6.28 -6.77
C GLN A 86 15.20 -5.08 -7.20
N GLU A 87 13.91 -5.08 -6.86
CA GLU A 87 13.02 -3.96 -7.12
C GLU A 87 13.52 -2.68 -6.43
N MET A 88 13.99 -2.77 -5.18
CA MET A 88 14.53 -1.60 -4.45
C MET A 88 15.83 -1.07 -5.04
N LEU A 89 16.67 -1.92 -5.66
CA LEU A 89 17.87 -1.47 -6.37
C LEU A 89 17.55 -0.71 -7.66
N LEU A 90 16.40 -1.00 -8.28
CA LEU A 90 15.95 -0.40 -9.53
C LEU A 90 14.97 0.77 -9.31
N ALA A 91 14.27 0.80 -8.18
CA ALA A 91 13.29 1.81 -7.84
C ALA A 91 13.98 3.15 -7.52
N LYS A 92 13.54 4.21 -8.20
CA LYS A 92 13.98 5.60 -7.94
C LYS A 92 13.11 6.32 -6.91
N THR A 93 12.14 5.64 -6.28
CA THR A 93 11.10 6.25 -5.43
C THR A 93 11.13 5.72 -4.00
N SER A 94 10.97 6.64 -3.04
CA SER A 94 11.05 6.34 -1.60
C SER A 94 9.87 5.48 -1.09
N GLU A 95 10.10 4.73 -0.01
CA GLU A 95 9.14 3.88 0.71
C GLU A 95 7.80 4.55 1.08
N ARG A 96 7.78 5.88 1.26
CA ARG A 96 6.63 6.63 1.80
C ARG A 96 5.60 7.07 0.77
N GLN A 97 5.82 6.80 -0.52
CA GLN A 97 4.94 7.32 -1.57
C GLN A 97 3.51 6.75 -1.55
N GLY A 98 3.29 5.59 -0.92
CA GLY A 98 1.94 5.00 -0.75
C GLY A 98 1.10 5.57 0.39
N ARG A 99 1.60 6.59 1.12
CA ARG A 99 0.84 7.25 2.18
C ARG A 99 -0.06 8.33 1.59
N VAL A 100 -1.37 8.07 1.58
CA VAL A 100 -2.42 9.02 1.16
C VAL A 100 -2.36 10.35 1.94
N ILE A 101 -1.72 10.36 3.13
CA ILE A 101 -1.59 11.53 4.00
C ILE A 101 -0.50 12.51 3.51
N ASP A 102 0.51 12.05 2.76
CA ASP A 102 1.66 12.89 2.38
C ASP A 102 1.39 13.73 1.10
N HIS A 103 0.20 13.58 0.47
CA HIS A 103 -0.19 14.34 -0.71
C HIS A 103 -0.86 15.71 -0.43
N ASP A 104 -1.01 16.11 0.84
CA ASP A 104 -1.64 17.37 1.19
C ASP A 104 -0.62 18.50 1.44
N SER A 105 -0.28 19.24 0.37
CA SER A 105 0.19 20.63 0.53
C SER A 105 -0.96 21.64 0.69
N SER A 106 -2.20 21.20 0.86
CA SER A 106 -3.35 22.11 1.07
C SER A 106 -4.60 21.39 1.61
N GLY A 107 -4.50 20.77 2.78
CA GLY A 107 -5.63 20.10 3.44
C GLY A 107 -5.31 19.74 4.88
N SER A 108 -5.19 20.76 5.74
CA SER A 108 -4.87 20.64 7.16
C SER A 108 -5.65 19.50 7.83
N MET A 109 -4.98 18.77 8.71
CA MET A 109 -5.57 17.74 9.57
C MET A 109 -6.81 18.23 10.36
N GLU A 110 -6.94 19.55 10.54
CA GLU A 110 -8.14 20.18 11.11
C GLU A 110 -9.40 20.04 10.23
N GLU A 111 -9.27 20.02 8.91
CA GLU A 111 -10.39 19.91 7.99
C GLU A 111 -10.95 18.49 7.95
N LYS A 112 -10.06 17.48 8.05
CA LYS A 112 -10.42 16.06 8.20
C LYS A 112 -11.13 15.78 9.55
N LYS A 113 -10.75 16.47 10.63
CA LYS A 113 -11.50 16.44 11.91
C LYS A 113 -12.88 17.08 11.78
N ARG A 114 -13.00 18.17 11.03
CA ARG A 114 -14.28 18.88 10.82
C ARG A 114 -15.25 18.07 9.95
N GLN A 115 -14.72 17.21 9.08
CA GLN A 115 -15.48 16.29 8.24
C GLN A 115 -15.80 14.94 8.92
N GLY A 116 -15.41 14.75 10.19
CA GLY A 116 -15.79 13.56 10.97
C GLY A 116 -15.05 12.28 10.59
N TYR A 117 -13.89 12.38 9.93
CA TYR A 117 -13.01 11.25 9.63
C TYR A 117 -12.22 10.75 10.86
N PHE A 118 -12.40 11.40 12.02
CA PHE A 118 -11.92 11.02 13.34
C PHE A 118 -13.06 11.07 14.35
#